data_AF-A0A7U9L2H9-F1
#
_entry.id   AF-A0A7U9L2H9-F1
#
_cell.length_a   1.000
_cell.length_b   1.000
_cell.length_c   1.000
_cell.angle_alpha   90.00
_cell.angle_beta   90.00
_cell.angle_gamma   90.00
#
_symmetry.space_group_name_H-M   'P 1'
#
loop_
_entity.id
_entity.type
_entity.pdbx_description
1 polymer ?
#
loop_
_entity_poly.entity_id
_entity_poly.type
_entity_poly.pdbx_seq_one_letter_code
_entity_poly.pdbx_strand_id
1 'polypeptide(L)'
;MVFWAADDRPNEYRARFVRDSLGPGYDSTATTDTWKTGGGQYKTYLWQMFVHPGTPVGLKISARGPSDTKVPAEITHAQFKLAIHTEVLRP
;
A
#
# COMPACT_ATOMS: atom_id res chain seq x y z
N MET A 1 -3.43 3.05 -7.53
CA MET A 1 -4.78 2.53 -7.21
C MET A 1 -4.70 1.03 -7.04
N VAL A 2 -5.52 0.47 -6.16
CA VAL A 2 -5.62 -0.97 -5.94
C VAL A 2 -7.07 -1.33 -5.72
N PHE A 3 -7.50 -2.42 -6.36
CA PHE A 3 -8.84 -2.99 -6.25
C PHE A 3 -8.74 -4.42 -5.74
N TRP A 4 -9.69 -4.82 -4.90
CA TRP A 4 -9.81 -6.18 -4.39
C TRP A 4 -11.15 -6.76 -4.79
N ALA A 5 -11.19 -8.09 -4.96
CA ALA A 5 -12.45 -8.81 -5.01
C ALA A 5 -13.25 -8.55 -3.73
N ALA A 6 -14.58 -8.53 -3.85
CA ALA A 6 -15.44 -8.44 -2.68
C ALA A 6 -15.21 -9.67 -1.80
N ASP A 7 -14.98 -9.46 -0.52
CA ASP A 7 -14.68 -10.50 0.46
C ASP A 7 -15.19 -10.07 1.84
N ASP A 8 -15.88 -10.98 2.51
CA ASP A 8 -16.46 -10.72 3.83
C ASP A 8 -15.46 -10.93 4.97
N ARG A 9 -14.36 -11.63 4.73
CA ARG A 9 -13.35 -11.98 5.74
C ARG A 9 -12.56 -10.77 6.23
N PRO A 10 -12.05 -9.87 5.35
CA PRO A 10 -11.34 -8.68 5.81
C PRO A 10 -12.32 -7.65 6.38
N ASN A 11 -11.94 -7.00 7.47
CA ASN A 11 -12.59 -5.81 7.99
C ASN A 11 -11.75 -4.54 7.75
N GLU A 12 -10.43 -4.68 7.58
CA GLU A 12 -9.51 -3.58 7.35
C GLU A 12 -8.44 -3.95 6.32
N TYR A 13 -8.07 -2.96 5.50
CA TYR A 13 -6.95 -3.03 4.57
C TYR A 13 -5.90 -2.00 4.98
N ARG A 14 -4.68 -2.47 5.20
CA ARG A 14 -3.53 -1.64 5.56
C ARG A 14 -2.58 -1.55 4.38
N ALA A 15 -2.54 -0.41 3.72
CA ALA A 15 -1.65 -0.16 2.58
C ALA A 15 -0.50 0.76 2.99
N ARG A 16 0.69 0.52 2.44
CA ARG A 16 1.90 1.32 2.70
C ARG A 16 2.94 1.11 1.62
N PHE A 17 3.82 2.09 1.44
CA PHE A 17 5.05 1.86 0.70
C PHE A 17 6.14 1.30 1.63
N VAL A 18 6.95 0.40 1.08
CA VAL A 18 8.19 -0.07 1.67
C VAL A 18 9.32 0.36 0.76
N ARG A 19 10.20 1.24 1.25
CA ARG A 19 11.46 1.58 0.60
C ARG A 19 12.46 0.48 0.90
N ASP A 20 13.31 0.20 -0.06
CA ASP A 20 14.27 -0.91 -0.01
C ASP A 20 13.60 -2.27 0.23
N SER A 21 12.47 -2.52 -0.45
CA SER A 21 11.66 -3.74 -0.22
C SER A 21 12.34 -5.06 -0.62
N LEU A 22 13.50 -5.00 -1.26
CA LEU A 22 14.33 -6.15 -1.64
C LEU A 22 15.56 -6.31 -0.72
N GLY A 23 15.79 -5.35 0.18
CA GLY A 23 16.85 -5.38 1.17
C GLY A 23 16.46 -6.08 2.47
N PRO A 24 17.37 -6.14 3.45
CA PRO A 24 17.14 -6.80 4.74
C PRO A 24 16.29 -5.96 5.71
N GLY A 25 16.12 -4.66 5.42
CA GLY A 25 15.40 -3.72 6.27
C GLY A 25 13.90 -3.67 5.99
N TYR A 26 13.15 -3.11 6.94
CA TYR A 26 11.74 -2.76 6.76
C TYR A 26 11.54 -1.27 6.98
N ASP A 27 11.74 -0.48 5.92
CA ASP A 27 11.52 0.96 5.92
C ASP A 27 10.15 1.27 5.27
N SER A 28 9.09 1.30 6.07
CA SER A 28 7.74 1.61 5.58
C SER A 28 7.35 3.07 5.80
N THR A 29 6.71 3.67 4.80
CA THR A 29 6.15 5.02 4.86
C THR A 29 4.80 5.08 4.15
N ALA A 30 4.16 6.26 4.14
CA ALA A 30 2.92 6.50 3.42
C ALA A 30 1.83 5.45 3.75
N THR A 31 1.61 5.23 5.04
CA THR A 31 0.65 4.22 5.52
C THR A 31 -0.77 4.79 5.45
N THR A 32 -1.70 3.98 4.96
CA THR A 32 -3.13 4.26 5.01
C THR A 32 -3.87 2.98 5.35
N ASP A 33 -4.53 3.01 6.51
CA ASP A 33 -5.39 1.95 6.98
C ASP A 33 -6.84 2.32 6.65
N THR A 34 -7.64 1.37 6.20
CA THR A 34 -9.00 1.64 5.70
C THR A 34 -9.95 0.49 6.00
N TRP A 35 -11.11 0.81 6.55
CA TRP A 35 -12.18 -0.17 6.77
C TRP A 35 -12.78 -0.65 5.44
N LYS A 36 -13.31 -1.89 5.43
CA LYS A 36 -14.05 -2.41 4.27
C LYS A 36 -15.27 -1.57 3.96
N THR A 37 -15.60 -1.42 2.68
CA THR A 37 -16.89 -0.87 2.26
C THR A 37 -17.92 -1.98 2.06
N GLY A 38 -19.23 -1.66 2.04
CA GLY A 38 -20.27 -2.65 1.77
C GLY A 38 -20.35 -3.10 0.30
N GLY A 39 -19.71 -2.36 -0.61
CA GLY A 39 -19.57 -2.71 -2.02
C GLY A 39 -18.19 -3.31 -2.33
N GLY A 40 -17.74 -3.13 -3.58
CA GLY A 40 -16.38 -3.51 -3.97
C GLY A 40 -15.32 -2.67 -3.25
N GLN A 41 -14.13 -3.23 -3.07
CA GLN A 41 -13.02 -2.51 -2.47
C GLN A 41 -12.21 -1.85 -3.58
N TYR A 42 -12.39 -0.55 -3.74
CA TYR A 42 -11.68 0.25 -4.73
C TYR A 42 -10.99 1.41 -4.03
N LYS A 43 -9.66 1.47 -4.09
CA LYS A 43 -8.91 2.53 -3.41
C LYS A 43 -7.91 3.20 -4.33
N THR A 44 -7.99 4.53 -4.35
CA THR A 44 -6.96 5.39 -4.92
C THR A 44 -6.27 6.09 -3.77
N TYR A 45 -4.94 6.03 -3.77
CA TYR A 45 -4.10 6.66 -2.78
C TYR A 45 -3.30 7.76 -3.47
N LEU A 46 -3.11 8.87 -2.76
CA LEU A 46 -2.14 9.88 -3.12
C LEU A 46 -1.14 9.96 -1.98
N TRP A 47 0.10 9.57 -2.28
CA TRP A 47 1.18 9.51 -1.32
C TRP A 47 2.37 10.28 -1.84
N GLN A 48 3.07 10.95 -0.93
CA GLN A 48 4.32 11.64 -1.20
C GLN A 48 5.40 11.03 -0.30
N MET A 49 6.58 10.78 -0.86
CA MET A 49 7.72 10.25 -0.12
C MET A 49 9.01 10.67 -0.79
N PHE A 50 10.06 10.82 0.02
CA PHE A 50 11.43 10.90 -0.47
C PHE A 50 12.05 9.50 -0.56
N VAL A 51 12.83 9.29 -1.61
CA VAL A 51 13.58 8.05 -1.86
C VAL A 51 14.86 8.39 -2.63
N HIS A 52 15.95 7.66 -2.39
CA HIS A 52 17.18 7.82 -3.15
C HIS A 52 17.06 7.15 -4.53
N PRO A 53 17.72 7.68 -5.57
CA PRO A 53 17.80 7.01 -6.86
C PRO A 53 18.33 5.58 -6.71
N GLY A 54 17.68 4.63 -7.38
CA GLY A 54 18.04 3.21 -7.33
C GLY A 54 17.47 2.41 -6.15
N THR A 55 16.88 3.05 -5.15
CA THR A 55 16.19 2.33 -4.07
C THR A 55 14.88 1.71 -4.59
N PRO A 56 14.69 0.38 -4.46
CA PRO A 56 13.44 -0.25 -4.88
C PRO A 56 12.29 0.18 -3.97
N VAL A 57 11.10 0.34 -4.55
CA VAL A 57 9.89 0.72 -3.82
C VAL A 57 8.82 -0.34 -4.06
N GLY A 58 8.30 -0.90 -2.96
CA GLY A 58 7.25 -1.90 -2.99
C GLY A 58 5.97 -1.37 -2.36
N LEU A 59 4.82 -1.64 -2.99
CA LEU A 59 3.52 -1.47 -2.36
C LEU A 59 3.20 -2.71 -1.54
N LYS A 60 3.03 -2.56 -0.22
CA LYS A 60 2.62 -3.63 0.67
C LYS A 60 1.19 -3.39 1.13
N ILE A 61 0.37 -4.42 1.01
CA ILE A 61 -1.01 -4.42 1.47
C ILE A 61 -1.21 -5.61 2.40
N SER A 62 -1.87 -5.37 3.52
CA SER A 62 -2.28 -6.43 4.45
C SER A 62 -3.78 -6.31 4.70
N ALA A 63 -4.51 -7.37 4.40
CA ALA A 63 -5.91 -7.52 4.76
C ALA A 63 -6.01 -8.13 6.17
N ARG A 64 -6.81 -7.52 7.02
CA ARG A 64 -7.03 -7.89 8.41
C ARG A 64 -8.48 -8.27 8.62
N GLY A 65 -8.72 -9.38 9.29
CA GLY A 65 -10.04 -9.81 9.74
C GLY A 65 -10.26 -9.50 11.22
N PRO A 66 -11.26 -10.14 11.86
CA PRO A 66 -11.47 -10.05 13.30
C PRO A 66 -10.20 -10.32 14.10
N SER A 67 -10.02 -9.58 15.20
CA SER A 67 -8.86 -9.68 16.10
C SER A 67 -7.49 -9.48 15.40
N ASP A 68 -7.43 -8.64 14.37
CA ASP A 68 -6.23 -8.32 13.59
C ASP A 68 -5.57 -9.51 12.87
N THR A 69 -6.33 -10.58 12.66
CA THR A 69 -5.85 -11.78 11.95
C THR A 69 -5.56 -11.46 10.49
N LYS A 70 -4.42 -11.94 9.97
CA LYS A 70 -4.11 -11.82 8.54
C LYS A 70 -5.02 -12.75 7.76
N VAL A 71 -5.71 -12.21 6.77
CA VAL A 71 -6.58 -13.00 5.88
C VAL A 71 -6.15 -12.81 4.43
N PRO A 72 -6.29 -13.83 3.58
CA PRO A 72 -6.07 -13.67 2.15
C PRO A 72 -7.14 -12.73 1.57
N ALA A 73 -6.73 -11.83 0.69
CA ALA A 73 -7.62 -10.99 -0.10
C ALA A 73 -7.08 -10.94 -1.54
N GLU A 74 -7.94 -11.21 -2.51
CA GLU A 74 -7.55 -11.24 -3.91
C GLU A 74 -7.50 -9.82 -4.46
N ILE A 75 -6.32 -9.39 -4.90
CA ILE A 75 -6.14 -8.13 -5.64
C ILE A 75 -6.48 -8.40 -7.10
N THR A 76 -7.53 -7.78 -7.59
CA THR A 76 -7.99 -7.93 -8.98
C THR A 76 -7.37 -6.90 -9.91
N HIS A 77 -6.90 -5.77 -9.36
CA HIS A 77 -6.20 -4.75 -10.12
C HIS A 77 -5.24 -3.97 -9.22
N ALA A 78 -4.05 -3.71 -9.74
CA ALA A 78 -3.10 -2.77 -9.14
C ALA A 78 -2.44 -1.94 -10.23
N GLN A 79 -2.48 -0.62 -10.05
CA GLN A 79 -1.79 0.32 -10.93
C GLN A 79 -1.01 1.31 -10.09
N PHE A 80 0.24 1.52 -10.47
CA PHE A 80 1.12 2.52 -9.90
C PHE A 80 1.41 3.61 -10.93
N LYS A 81 1.15 4.86 -10.55
CA LYS A 81 1.51 6.03 -11.34
C LYS A 81 2.46 6.87 -10.52
N LEU A 82 3.58 7.23 -11.12
CA LEU A 82 4.67 7.93 -10.45
C LEU A 82 4.85 9.33 -11.06
N ALA A 83 4.98 10.32 -10.18
CA ALA A 83 5.48 11.65 -10.52
C ALA A 83 6.80 11.84 -9.74
N ILE A 84 7.89 12.12 -10.45
CA ILE A 84 9.22 12.26 -9.85
C ILE A 84 9.59 13.75 -9.86
N HIS A 85 9.98 14.27 -8.70
CA HIS A 85 10.50 15.61 -8.54
C HIS A 85 11.96 15.50 -8.06
N THR A 86 12.92 15.86 -8.90
CA THR A 86 14.36 15.75 -8.61
C THR A 86 14.97 17.02 -8.03
N GLU A 87 14.30 18.17 -8.18
CA GLU A 87 14.78 19.49 -7.77
C GLU A 87 14.29 19.89 -6.37
N VAL A 88 14.21 18.92 -5.46
CA VAL A 88 13.80 19.14 -4.07
C VAL A 88 15.03 19.35 -3.19
N LEU A 89 14.95 20.28 -2.22
CA LEU A 89 16.01 20.44 -1.21
C LEU A 89 16.16 19.12 -0.43
N ARG A 90 17.40 18.67 -0.22
CA ARG A 90 17.66 17.47 0.58
C ARG A 90 17.31 17.80 2.05
N PRO A 91 16.52 16.95 2.73
CA PRO A 91 16.25 17.07 4.17
C PRO A 91 17.53 17.10 5.00
#